data_AF-A0A7S0IZX4-F1
#
_entry.id   AF-A0A7S0IZX4-F1
#
_cell.length_a   1.000
_cell.length_b   1.000
_cell.length_c   1.000
_cell.angle_alpha   90.00
_cell.angle_beta   90.00
_cell.angle_gamma   90.00
#
_symmetry.space_group_name_H-M   'P 1'
#
loop_
_entity.id
_entity.type
_entity.pdbx_description
1 polymer ?
#
loop_
_entity_poly.entity_id
_entity_poly.type
_entity_poly.pdbx_seq_one_letter_code
_entity_poly.pdbx_strand_id
1 'polypeptide(L)'
;SVSLRNVLFHAMKANRSFHGLRLQQLYYDRIHPSDAGHSVLASAIAHLVKHAALLDLAAGSREDACGVAEDPLPPPMQRRLVDDSQPRVQCYYAKALAGLVSSTRCDGWALRDERSSSGVSKPGYIATRAGAACSFEYRVASSSRRHRIGVGYLKSYRQMGRVRIECSGRCSCEQTLIDAHHSLAFSPYDLRYFSVSLRNDSSAIGAAAMCTLRLTVSNETSSGAHKFKLTALFINQQGERDLFGRWIMNQAIAARQRPRGQEARVSRRSSRRARGRSSPRDTQ
;
A
#
# COMPACT_ATOMS: atom_id res chain seq x y z
N SER A 1 21.62 12.52 -11.54
CA SER A 1 20.73 11.83 -10.59
C SER A 1 21.56 11.23 -9.47
N VAL A 2 21.01 11.08 -8.27
CA VAL A 2 21.66 10.33 -7.17
C VAL A 2 20.99 8.99 -7.03
N SER A 3 21.81 7.93 -6.99
CA SER A 3 21.37 6.57 -6.74
C SER A 3 22.31 5.96 -5.71
N LEU A 4 21.73 5.41 -4.64
CA LEU A 4 22.48 4.61 -3.67
C LEU A 4 23.24 3.46 -4.32
N ARG A 5 22.71 2.94 -5.44
CA ARG A 5 23.38 1.90 -6.20
C ARG A 5 24.76 2.38 -6.69
N ASN A 6 24.83 3.63 -7.12
CA ASN A 6 26.05 4.22 -7.64
C ASN A 6 26.96 4.73 -6.51
N VAL A 7 26.38 5.23 -5.41
CA VAL A 7 27.15 5.75 -4.27
C VAL A 7 27.75 4.63 -3.41
N LEU A 8 26.98 3.60 -3.10
CA LEU A 8 27.34 2.57 -2.12
C LEU A 8 27.44 1.16 -2.71
N PHE A 9 26.45 0.74 -3.48
CA PHE A 9 26.28 -0.67 -3.82
C PHE A 9 27.45 -1.26 -4.62
N HIS A 10 28.07 -0.49 -5.52
CA HIS A 10 29.24 -0.98 -6.27
C HIS A 10 30.46 -1.20 -5.38
N ALA A 11 30.74 -0.29 -4.44
CA ALA A 11 31.79 -0.48 -3.44
C ALA A 11 31.50 -1.70 -2.56
N MET A 12 30.25 -1.84 -2.12
CA MET A 12 29.79 -2.96 -1.32
C MET A 12 29.91 -4.32 -2.04
N LYS A 13 29.50 -4.40 -3.31
CA LYS A 13 29.58 -5.63 -4.12
C LYS A 13 31.03 -6.08 -4.32
N ALA A 14 31.96 -5.14 -4.37
CA ALA A 14 33.39 -5.40 -4.45
C ALA A 14 34.03 -5.71 -3.08
N ASN A 15 33.23 -5.88 -2.01
CA ASN A 15 33.68 -6.05 -0.63
C ASN A 15 34.64 -4.94 -0.16
N ARG A 16 34.47 -3.71 -0.69
CA ARG A 16 35.25 -2.54 -0.31
C ARG A 16 34.51 -1.75 0.78
N SER A 17 35.26 -1.19 1.72
CA SER A 17 34.71 -0.23 2.67
C SER A 17 34.37 1.08 1.98
N PHE A 18 33.25 1.70 2.34
CA PHE A 18 32.90 3.05 1.93
C PHE A 18 33.38 4.03 3.01
N HIS A 19 34.46 4.78 2.73
CA HIS A 19 35.12 5.65 3.73
C HIS A 19 35.42 4.92 5.05
N GLY A 20 35.96 3.70 4.97
CA GLY A 20 36.27 2.88 6.15
C GLY A 20 35.07 2.15 6.77
N LEU A 21 33.83 2.44 6.33
CA LEU A 21 32.63 1.76 6.81
C LEU A 21 32.33 0.51 5.99
N ARG A 22 32.10 -0.60 6.68
CA ARG A 22 31.62 -1.85 6.09
C ARG A 22 30.10 -1.81 5.90
N LEU A 23 29.59 -2.68 5.03
CA LEU A 23 28.16 -2.80 4.75
C LEU A 23 27.32 -3.00 6.03
N GLN A 24 27.76 -3.90 6.92
CA GLN A 24 27.05 -4.22 8.15
C GLN A 24 26.96 -3.02 9.12
N GLN A 25 27.82 -2.02 8.95
CA GLN A 25 27.75 -0.77 9.74
C GLN A 25 26.79 0.24 9.11
N LEU A 26 26.57 0.16 7.80
CA LEU A 26 25.69 1.06 7.04
C LEU A 26 24.25 0.55 6.97
N TYR A 27 24.00 -0.73 7.21
CA TYR A 27 22.67 -1.32 7.14
C TYR A 27 22.43 -2.35 8.25
N TYR A 28 21.22 -2.35 8.80
CA TYR A 28 20.75 -3.40 9.71
C TYR A 28 20.51 -4.72 8.98
N ASP A 29 20.11 -4.64 7.72
CA ASP A 29 19.94 -5.79 6.82
C ASP A 29 20.35 -5.42 5.37
N ARG A 30 19.79 -6.03 4.32
CA ARG A 30 20.16 -5.70 2.93
C ARG A 30 19.42 -4.50 2.35
N ILE A 31 18.48 -3.91 3.10
CA ILE A 31 17.52 -2.91 2.60
C ILE A 31 17.41 -1.72 3.55
N HIS A 32 17.39 -1.95 4.87
CA HIS A 32 17.20 -0.94 5.90
C HIS A 32 18.54 -0.36 6.34
N PRO A 33 18.81 0.92 6.01
CA PRO A 33 20.03 1.57 6.45
C PRO A 33 20.05 1.71 7.98
N SER A 34 21.25 1.63 8.55
CA SER A 34 21.51 2.05 9.93
C SER A 34 21.46 3.57 10.03
N ASP A 35 21.67 4.11 11.22
CA ASP A 35 21.80 5.56 11.42
C ASP A 35 22.95 6.13 10.57
N ALA A 36 24.10 5.43 10.52
CA ALA A 36 25.22 5.80 9.67
C ALA A 36 24.87 5.71 8.16
N GLY A 37 24.14 4.67 7.75
CA GLY A 37 23.63 4.55 6.38
C GLY A 37 22.70 5.70 6.00
N HIS A 38 21.81 6.10 6.92
CA HIS A 38 20.93 7.25 6.75
C HIS A 38 21.71 8.57 6.65
N SER A 39 22.77 8.76 7.42
CA SER A 39 23.65 9.92 7.29
C SER A 39 24.33 9.98 5.93
N VAL A 40 24.91 8.87 5.45
CA VAL A 40 25.53 8.80 4.12
C VAL A 40 24.52 9.13 3.01
N LEU A 41 23.32 8.58 3.11
CA LEU A 41 22.18 8.88 2.24
C LEU A 41 21.85 10.37 2.20
N ALA A 42 21.73 10.99 3.36
CA ALA A 42 21.44 12.42 3.49
C ALA A 42 22.57 13.27 2.89
N SER A 43 23.84 12.92 3.16
CA SER A 43 25.00 13.61 2.59
C SER A 43 25.06 13.51 1.07
N ALA A 44 24.73 12.36 0.48
CA ALA A 44 24.70 12.20 -0.97
C ALA A 44 23.63 13.09 -1.63
N ILE A 45 22.45 13.20 -1.01
CA ILE A 45 21.38 14.10 -1.48
C ILE A 45 21.81 15.57 -1.33
N ALA A 46 22.35 15.94 -0.18
CA ALA A 46 22.83 17.29 0.09
C ALA A 46 23.94 17.70 -0.90
N HIS A 47 24.85 16.78 -1.23
CA HIS A 47 25.90 17.01 -2.22
C HIS A 47 25.32 17.29 -3.62
N LEU A 48 24.29 16.54 -4.06
CA LEU A 48 23.64 16.82 -5.34
C LEU A 48 22.99 18.20 -5.38
N VAL A 49 22.26 18.58 -4.32
CA VAL A 49 21.62 19.90 -4.22
C VAL A 49 22.67 21.01 -4.24
N LYS A 50 23.76 20.85 -3.47
CA LYS A 50 24.87 21.79 -3.45
C LYS A 50 25.53 21.91 -4.83
N HIS A 51 25.77 20.78 -5.50
CA HIS A 51 26.37 20.78 -6.84
C HIS A 51 25.47 21.46 -7.87
N ALA A 52 24.16 21.21 -7.84
CA ALA A 52 23.21 21.88 -8.72
C ALA A 52 23.21 23.40 -8.50
N ALA A 53 23.19 23.85 -7.23
CA ALA A 53 23.26 25.27 -6.90
C ALA A 53 24.58 25.92 -7.36
N LEU A 54 25.72 25.22 -7.21
CA LEU A 54 27.01 25.72 -7.68
C LEU A 54 27.07 25.83 -9.20
N LEU A 55 26.51 24.87 -9.93
CA LEU A 55 26.39 24.95 -11.39
C LEU A 55 25.52 26.13 -11.83
N ASP A 56 24.40 26.36 -11.14
CA ASP A 56 23.51 27.48 -11.42
C ASP A 56 24.20 28.84 -11.19
N LEU A 57 24.93 28.97 -10.08
CA LEU A 57 25.75 30.16 -9.82
C LEU A 57 26.86 30.35 -10.87
N ALA A 58 27.55 29.27 -11.25
CA ALA A 58 28.62 29.31 -12.25
C ALA A 58 28.11 29.62 -13.66
N ALA A 59 26.87 29.25 -13.97
CA ALA A 59 26.21 29.60 -15.23
C ALA A 59 25.86 31.09 -15.34
N GLY A 60 26.10 31.88 -14.28
CA GLY A 60 25.89 33.32 -14.27
C GLY A 60 24.40 33.67 -14.23
N SER A 61 23.75 33.28 -13.11
CA SER A 61 22.37 33.66 -12.73
C SER A 61 21.89 34.93 -13.45
N ARG A 62 21.10 34.76 -14.52
CA ARG A 62 20.28 35.84 -15.06
C ARG A 62 19.15 36.02 -14.06
N GLU A 63 19.30 36.95 -13.13
CA GLU A 63 18.32 37.28 -12.09
C GLU A 63 16.91 37.60 -12.65
N ASP A 64 16.78 37.88 -13.95
CA ASP A 64 15.50 38.15 -14.63
C ASP A 64 14.80 36.93 -15.25
N ALA A 65 15.39 35.72 -15.20
CA ALA A 65 14.86 34.54 -15.89
C ALA A 65 14.10 33.56 -14.98
N CYS A 66 13.37 34.06 -13.96
CA CYS A 66 12.22 33.32 -13.41
C CYS A 66 11.07 33.16 -14.41
N GLY A 67 11.22 33.70 -15.64
CA GLY A 67 10.45 33.27 -16.79
C GLY A 67 10.65 31.78 -16.98
N VAL A 68 9.68 31.00 -16.50
CA VAL A 68 9.55 29.56 -16.75
C VAL A 68 9.84 29.37 -18.22
N ALA A 69 10.98 28.77 -18.56
CA ALA A 69 11.20 28.31 -19.93
C ALA A 69 10.05 27.34 -20.20
N GLU A 70 9.03 27.81 -20.92
CA GLU A 70 7.85 27.04 -21.32
C GLU A 70 8.23 26.05 -22.42
N ASP A 71 9.43 25.46 -22.34
CA ASP A 71 9.72 24.30 -23.17
C ASP A 71 8.64 23.28 -22.85
N PRO A 72 7.80 22.91 -23.84
CA PRO A 72 6.69 22.01 -23.59
C PRO A 72 7.27 20.75 -23.00
N LEU A 73 6.76 20.34 -21.84
CA LEU A 73 7.20 19.11 -21.19
C LEU A 73 7.18 17.99 -22.22
N PRO A 74 8.24 17.17 -22.33
CA PRO A 74 8.26 16.08 -23.29
C PRO A 74 7.02 15.20 -23.05
N PRO A 75 6.41 14.66 -24.12
CA PRO A 75 5.24 13.80 -23.96
C PRO A 75 5.61 12.66 -22.99
N PRO A 76 4.67 12.21 -22.13
CA PRO A 76 5.00 11.20 -21.14
C PRO A 76 5.56 9.96 -21.82
N MET A 77 6.66 9.45 -21.27
CA MET A 77 7.41 8.32 -21.80
C MET A 77 6.53 7.08 -22.09
N GLN A 78 5.37 6.97 -21.44
CA GLN A 78 4.34 6.02 -21.86
C GLN A 78 3.09 6.79 -22.33
N ARG A 79 2.84 6.78 -23.64
CA ARG A 79 1.75 7.54 -24.30
C ARG A 79 0.35 7.21 -23.78
N ARG A 80 0.14 5.99 -23.27
CA ARG A 80 -1.18 5.52 -22.79
C ARG A 80 -1.55 6.04 -21.40
N LEU A 81 -0.85 7.04 -20.85
CA LEU A 81 -1.00 7.49 -19.46
C LEU A 81 -1.72 8.82 -19.29
N VAL A 82 -1.95 9.54 -20.38
CA VAL A 82 -2.48 10.90 -20.34
C VAL A 82 -3.98 10.92 -20.05
N ASP A 83 -4.66 9.80 -20.24
CA ASP A 83 -6.08 9.73 -19.91
C ASP A 83 -6.28 9.49 -18.41
N ASP A 84 -6.43 10.61 -17.69
CA ASP A 84 -6.78 10.72 -16.27
C ASP A 84 -8.28 10.49 -16.00
N SER A 85 -9.10 10.35 -17.05
CA SER A 85 -10.56 10.28 -16.88
C SER A 85 -11.05 9.01 -16.18
N GLN A 86 -10.21 7.97 -16.03
CA GLN A 86 -10.63 6.71 -15.40
C GLN A 86 -9.61 6.17 -14.38
N PRO A 87 -10.01 5.94 -13.11
CA PRO A 87 -9.15 5.34 -12.10
C PRO A 87 -8.82 3.90 -12.50
N ARG A 88 -7.56 3.67 -12.90
CA ARG A 88 -7.07 2.38 -13.40
C ARG A 88 -6.98 1.32 -12.30
N VAL A 89 -6.62 1.76 -11.10
CA VAL A 89 -6.45 0.92 -9.92
C VAL A 89 -7.16 1.58 -8.75
N GLN A 90 -8.12 0.86 -8.19
CA GLN A 90 -8.80 1.27 -6.96
C GLN A 90 -8.15 0.56 -5.78
N CYS A 91 -7.87 1.32 -4.71
CA CYS A 91 -7.30 0.80 -3.47
C CYS A 91 -8.26 1.05 -2.32
N TYR A 92 -8.70 -0.05 -1.70
CA TYR A 92 -9.51 -0.04 -0.51
C TYR A 92 -8.62 -0.43 0.67
N TYR A 93 -8.06 0.56 1.34
CA TYR A 93 -7.31 0.34 2.59
C TYR A 93 -8.28 0.02 3.73
N ALA A 94 -7.76 -0.49 4.85
CA ALA A 94 -8.51 -1.01 5.99
C ALA A 94 -9.87 -0.36 6.30
N LYS A 95 -9.95 0.98 6.44
CA LYS A 95 -11.22 1.66 6.71
C LYS A 95 -12.17 1.66 5.50
N ALA A 96 -11.62 1.84 4.30
CA ALA A 96 -12.38 1.80 3.05
C ALA A 96 -12.91 0.39 2.72
N LEU A 97 -12.27 -0.68 3.24
CA LEU A 97 -12.79 -2.04 3.11
C LEU A 97 -14.18 -2.20 3.73
N ALA A 98 -14.53 -1.42 4.75
CA ALA A 98 -15.86 -1.48 5.35
C ALA A 98 -16.98 -1.13 4.35
N GLY A 99 -16.69 -0.28 3.36
CA GLY A 99 -17.65 0.02 2.28
C GLY A 99 -17.82 -1.10 1.26
N LEU A 100 -16.97 -2.13 1.31
CA LEU A 100 -17.08 -3.33 0.45
C LEU A 100 -17.66 -4.53 1.19
N VAL A 101 -17.74 -4.49 2.52
CA VAL A 101 -18.20 -5.64 3.31
C VAL A 101 -19.69 -5.87 3.06
N SER A 102 -20.03 -7.07 2.60
CA SER A 102 -21.42 -7.52 2.53
C SER A 102 -21.91 -7.79 3.95
N SER A 103 -22.78 -6.91 4.48
CA SER A 103 -23.22 -6.94 5.88
C SER A 103 -23.87 -8.27 6.30
N THR A 104 -24.46 -8.99 5.35
CA THR A 104 -25.11 -10.29 5.57
C THR A 104 -24.17 -11.48 5.46
N ARG A 105 -22.90 -11.29 5.08
CA ARG A 105 -21.98 -12.38 4.72
C ARG A 105 -20.60 -12.28 5.36
N CYS A 106 -20.50 -11.67 6.54
CA CYS A 106 -19.27 -11.67 7.34
C CYS A 106 -19.52 -12.21 8.74
N ASP A 107 -18.98 -13.41 9.00
CA ASP A 107 -18.96 -14.06 10.31
C ASP A 107 -17.51 -14.21 10.80
N GLY A 108 -17.25 -13.77 12.03
CA GLY A 108 -15.93 -13.89 12.68
C GLY A 108 -14.85 -12.93 12.18
N TRP A 109 -15.18 -11.97 11.32
CA TRP A 109 -14.29 -10.89 10.87
C TRP A 109 -14.71 -9.55 11.45
N ALA A 110 -13.75 -8.74 11.89
CA ALA A 110 -14.01 -7.40 12.41
C ALA A 110 -12.92 -6.41 12.00
N LEU A 111 -13.31 -5.16 11.69
CA LEU A 111 -12.35 -4.07 11.56
C LEU A 111 -11.77 -3.74 12.94
N ARG A 112 -10.46 -3.93 13.11
CA ARG A 112 -9.74 -3.64 14.36
C ARG A 112 -8.53 -2.77 14.08
N ASP A 113 -8.24 -1.86 15.00
CA ASP A 113 -7.00 -1.07 15.00
C ASP A 113 -6.00 -1.66 15.99
N GLU A 114 -5.09 -2.49 15.49
CA GLU A 114 -3.99 -3.02 16.31
C GLU A 114 -2.85 -2.02 16.30
N ARG A 115 -2.74 -1.25 17.38
CA ARG A 115 -1.65 -0.28 17.49
C ARG A 115 -0.31 -0.98 17.69
N SER A 116 0.75 -0.43 17.09
CA SER A 116 2.12 -0.82 17.44
C SER A 116 2.46 -0.44 18.89
N SER A 117 3.59 -0.95 19.41
CA SER A 117 4.12 -0.54 20.71
C SER A 117 4.37 0.97 20.82
N SER A 118 4.69 1.64 19.71
CA SER A 118 4.83 3.11 19.64
C SER A 118 3.50 3.85 19.42
N GLY A 119 2.36 3.16 19.53
CA GLY A 119 1.02 3.76 19.40
C GLY A 119 0.55 4.01 17.96
N VAL A 120 1.38 3.71 16.94
CA VAL A 120 1.00 3.88 15.53
C VAL A 120 -0.18 2.96 15.19
N SER A 121 -1.26 3.57 14.69
CA SER A 121 -2.48 2.90 14.23
C SER A 121 -2.20 1.95 13.06
N LYS A 122 -2.70 0.71 13.14
CA LYS A 122 -2.64 -0.29 12.07
C LYS A 122 -4.02 -0.94 11.90
N PRO A 123 -4.98 -0.22 11.29
CA PRO A 123 -6.31 -0.76 11.06
C PRO A 123 -6.26 -1.94 10.07
N GLY A 124 -7.16 -2.92 10.25
CA GLY A 124 -7.34 -4.03 9.32
C GLY A 124 -8.57 -4.87 9.67
N TYR A 125 -9.08 -5.62 8.71
CA TYR A 125 -10.11 -6.63 8.96
C TYR A 125 -9.45 -7.91 9.47
N ILE A 126 -9.84 -8.33 10.67
CA ILE A 126 -9.19 -9.43 11.39
C ILE A 126 -10.20 -10.53 11.69
N ALA A 127 -9.80 -11.76 11.38
CA ALA A 127 -10.42 -12.98 11.89
C ALA A 127 -9.39 -13.77 12.71
N THR A 128 -9.87 -14.53 13.70
CA THR A 128 -9.03 -15.31 14.62
C THR A 128 -9.52 -16.74 14.83
N ARG A 129 -10.62 -17.13 14.18
CA ARG A 129 -11.29 -18.41 14.33
C ARG A 129 -11.27 -19.16 12.99
N ALA A 130 -10.98 -20.44 13.03
CA ALA A 130 -11.13 -21.34 11.89
C ALA A 130 -12.56 -21.30 11.33
N GLY A 131 -12.72 -21.34 10.01
CA GLY A 131 -14.01 -21.24 9.35
C GLY A 131 -14.62 -19.83 9.29
N ALA A 132 -14.05 -18.83 9.98
CA ALA A 132 -14.51 -17.44 9.89
C ALA A 132 -14.44 -16.97 8.44
N ALA A 133 -15.53 -16.40 7.93
CA ALA A 133 -15.65 -16.05 6.52
C ALA A 133 -16.21 -14.65 6.33
N CYS A 134 -15.71 -13.92 5.33
CA CYS A 134 -16.21 -12.60 4.99
C CYS A 134 -16.17 -12.36 3.48
N SER A 135 -17.22 -11.74 2.96
CA SER A 135 -17.39 -11.40 1.55
C SER A 135 -17.27 -9.90 1.30
N PHE A 136 -16.43 -9.54 0.33
CA PHE A 136 -16.20 -8.17 -0.12
C PHE A 136 -16.78 -8.01 -1.53
N GLU A 137 -17.75 -7.13 -1.68
CA GLU A 137 -18.40 -6.81 -2.95
C GLU A 137 -17.69 -5.63 -3.60
N TYR A 138 -17.31 -5.78 -4.86
CA TYR A 138 -16.58 -4.77 -5.61
C TYR A 138 -17.00 -4.75 -7.08
N ARG A 139 -16.76 -3.62 -7.74
CA ARG A 139 -17.11 -3.43 -9.15
C ARG A 139 -15.86 -3.52 -10.02
N VAL A 140 -15.99 -4.18 -11.17
CA VAL A 140 -14.98 -4.19 -12.24
C VAL A 140 -15.59 -3.70 -13.55
N ALA A 141 -14.83 -2.94 -14.33
CA ALA A 141 -15.27 -2.47 -15.64
C ALA A 141 -15.46 -3.66 -16.60
N SER A 142 -16.55 -3.69 -17.36
CA SER A 142 -16.81 -4.74 -18.36
C SER A 142 -15.99 -4.59 -19.64
N SER A 143 -15.13 -3.57 -19.74
CA SER A 143 -14.25 -3.32 -20.88
C SER A 143 -13.13 -4.35 -21.04
N SER A 144 -12.89 -5.19 -20.02
CA SER A 144 -11.97 -6.32 -20.10
C SER A 144 -12.63 -7.60 -19.60
N ARG A 145 -12.28 -8.75 -20.18
CA ARG A 145 -12.75 -10.06 -19.68
C ARG A 145 -11.95 -10.56 -18.49
N ARG A 146 -10.73 -10.06 -18.28
CA ARG A 146 -9.83 -10.50 -17.23
C ARG A 146 -9.24 -9.31 -16.50
N HIS A 147 -9.36 -9.33 -15.18
CA HIS A 147 -8.87 -8.31 -14.28
C HIS A 147 -7.83 -8.90 -13.35
N ARG A 148 -6.96 -8.05 -12.82
CA ARG A 148 -6.06 -8.41 -11.72
C ARG A 148 -6.56 -7.77 -10.43
N ILE A 149 -6.72 -8.57 -9.39
CA ILE A 149 -6.95 -8.04 -8.04
C ILE A 149 -5.80 -8.41 -7.12
N GLY A 150 -5.60 -7.61 -6.09
CA GLY A 150 -4.54 -7.79 -5.11
C GLY A 150 -5.11 -7.77 -3.70
N VAL A 151 -4.71 -8.72 -2.88
CA VAL A 151 -5.04 -8.80 -1.46
C VAL A 151 -3.79 -8.45 -0.66
N GLY A 152 -3.82 -7.32 0.03
CA GLY A 152 -2.80 -6.90 0.99
C GLY A 152 -3.13 -7.45 2.37
N TYR A 153 -2.18 -8.12 3.00
CA TYR A 153 -2.36 -8.76 4.30
C TYR A 153 -1.12 -8.62 5.19
N LEU A 154 -1.27 -8.82 6.49
CA LEU A 154 -0.14 -8.92 7.40
C LEU A 154 0.43 -10.33 7.34
N LYS A 155 1.73 -10.47 7.06
CA LYS A 155 2.48 -11.70 7.32
C LYS A 155 3.15 -11.58 8.70
N SER A 156 3.16 -12.65 9.49
CA SER A 156 3.81 -12.62 10.80
C SER A 156 4.21 -14.02 11.29
N TYR A 157 5.26 -14.06 12.09
CA TYR A 157 5.72 -15.27 12.78
C TYR A 157 4.90 -15.67 14.01
N ARG A 158 3.92 -14.85 14.43
CA ARG A 158 3.08 -15.17 15.59
C ARG A 158 1.61 -15.31 15.21
N GLN A 159 1.05 -16.46 15.59
CA GLN A 159 -0.37 -16.74 15.64
C GLN A 159 -1.13 -16.65 14.30
N MET A 160 -0.42 -16.66 13.15
CA MET A 160 -1.04 -16.44 11.84
C MET A 160 -1.62 -17.72 11.25
N GLY A 161 -2.83 -17.62 10.69
CA GLY A 161 -3.50 -18.71 9.99
C GLY A 161 -3.38 -18.62 8.48
N ARG A 162 -4.05 -19.57 7.82
CA ARG A 162 -4.24 -19.59 6.38
C ARG A 162 -5.61 -19.04 6.02
N VAL A 163 -5.73 -18.37 4.88
CA VAL A 163 -7.02 -17.95 4.32
C VAL A 163 -7.20 -18.51 2.92
N ARG A 164 -8.38 -19.06 2.66
CA ARG A 164 -8.83 -19.48 1.34
C ARG A 164 -9.59 -18.33 0.69
N ILE A 165 -9.26 -18.06 -0.57
CA ILE A 165 -9.84 -16.99 -1.37
C ILE A 165 -10.62 -17.59 -2.52
N GLU A 166 -11.84 -17.12 -2.70
CA GLU A 166 -12.76 -17.55 -3.75
C GLU A 166 -13.48 -16.33 -4.34
N CYS A 167 -13.80 -16.40 -5.64
CA CYS A 167 -14.63 -15.38 -6.30
C CYS A 167 -16.00 -15.96 -6.66
N SER A 168 -17.04 -15.15 -6.46
CA SER A 168 -18.41 -15.47 -6.84
C SER A 168 -19.12 -14.25 -7.44
N GLY A 169 -20.42 -14.42 -7.77
CA GLY A 169 -21.20 -13.41 -8.50
C GLY A 169 -20.89 -13.45 -9.99
N ARG A 170 -20.68 -12.29 -10.62
CA ARG A 170 -20.34 -12.19 -12.06
C ARG A 170 -18.87 -12.43 -12.37
N CYS A 171 -18.07 -12.73 -11.35
CA CYS A 171 -16.66 -13.04 -11.49
C CYS A 171 -16.36 -14.52 -11.15
N SER A 172 -15.25 -15.02 -11.69
CA SER A 172 -14.61 -16.27 -11.30
C SER A 172 -13.10 -16.06 -11.14
N CYS A 173 -12.49 -16.79 -10.22
CA CYS A 173 -11.04 -16.84 -10.05
C CYS A 173 -10.64 -18.24 -9.57
N GLU A 174 -9.38 -18.59 -9.77
CA GLU A 174 -8.80 -19.80 -9.19
C GLU A 174 -8.79 -19.69 -7.65
N GLN A 175 -9.24 -20.74 -6.98
CA GLN A 175 -9.21 -20.79 -5.53
C GLN A 175 -7.75 -20.72 -5.06
N THR A 176 -7.42 -19.71 -4.26
CA THR A 176 -6.05 -19.50 -3.77
C THR A 176 -6.01 -19.65 -2.25
N LEU A 177 -5.02 -20.38 -1.74
CA LEU A 177 -4.72 -20.45 -0.30
C LEU A 177 -3.52 -19.55 0.01
N ILE A 178 -3.67 -18.64 0.98
CA ILE A 178 -2.58 -17.78 1.45
C ILE A 178 -2.22 -18.20 2.87
N ASP A 179 -0.95 -18.53 3.09
CA ASP A 179 -0.38 -18.70 4.43
C ASP A 179 0.24 -17.38 4.91
N ALA A 180 -0.36 -16.80 5.94
CA ALA A 180 0.12 -15.55 6.52
C ALA A 180 1.21 -15.77 7.58
N HIS A 181 1.58 -17.01 7.87
CA HIS A 181 2.69 -17.33 8.74
C HIS A 181 4.03 -17.34 8.00
N HIS A 182 5.10 -16.97 8.71
CA HIS A 182 6.48 -17.20 8.28
C HIS A 182 7.38 -17.30 9.51
N SER A 183 8.57 -17.91 9.40
CA SER A 183 9.45 -18.16 10.55
C SER A 183 10.28 -16.97 11.02
N LEU A 184 10.37 -15.89 10.23
CA LEU A 184 11.27 -14.77 10.52
C LEU A 184 10.64 -13.80 11.52
N ALA A 185 11.41 -13.32 12.50
CA ALA A 185 10.96 -12.50 13.63
C ALA A 185 10.61 -11.03 13.28
N PHE A 186 9.92 -10.80 12.18
CA PHE A 186 9.35 -9.51 11.79
C PHE A 186 7.95 -9.72 11.20
N SER A 187 7.17 -8.65 11.01
CA SER A 187 5.80 -8.77 10.49
C SER A 187 5.58 -7.80 9.33
N PRO A 188 5.92 -8.19 8.09
CA PRO A 188 5.75 -7.33 6.93
C PRO A 188 4.29 -7.34 6.45
N TYR A 189 3.89 -6.29 5.73
CA TYR A 189 2.74 -6.41 4.85
C TYR A 189 3.16 -7.14 3.59
N ASP A 190 2.37 -8.12 3.17
CA ASP A 190 2.58 -8.90 1.96
C ASP A 190 1.36 -8.71 1.04
N LEU A 191 1.54 -8.99 -0.25
CA LEU A 191 0.56 -8.72 -1.29
C LEU A 191 0.49 -9.89 -2.26
N ARG A 192 -0.70 -10.50 -2.35
CA ARG A 192 -0.96 -11.57 -3.31
C ARG A 192 -1.89 -11.08 -4.42
N TYR A 193 -1.49 -11.28 -5.67
CA TYR A 193 -2.36 -11.05 -6.82
C TYR A 193 -2.92 -12.33 -7.38
N PHE A 194 -4.07 -12.21 -8.01
CA PHE A 194 -4.68 -13.28 -8.78
C PHE A 194 -5.56 -12.68 -9.89
N SER A 195 -5.76 -13.48 -10.93
CA SER A 195 -6.60 -13.13 -12.06
C SER A 195 -8.06 -13.43 -11.76
N VAL A 196 -8.93 -12.52 -12.19
CA VAL A 196 -10.38 -12.63 -12.06
C VAL A 196 -10.97 -12.50 -13.45
N SER A 197 -11.76 -13.48 -13.87
CA SER A 197 -12.46 -13.46 -15.15
C SER A 197 -13.92 -13.10 -14.95
N LEU A 198 -14.48 -12.31 -15.86
CA LEU A 198 -15.93 -12.11 -15.93
C LEU A 198 -16.59 -13.39 -16.48
N ARG A 199 -17.70 -13.81 -15.86
CA ARG A 199 -18.53 -14.90 -16.38
C ARG A 199 -19.27 -14.41 -17.62
N ASN A 200 -19.39 -15.28 -18.62
CA ASN A 200 -19.89 -14.97 -19.97
C ASN A 200 -21.40 -14.64 -20.06
N ASP A 201 -22.08 -14.33 -18.97
CA ASP A 201 -23.49 -13.91 -18.99
C ASP A 201 -23.62 -12.46 -19.49
N SER A 202 -23.48 -12.36 -20.82
CA SER A 202 -24.33 -11.69 -21.80
C SER A 202 -24.93 -10.32 -21.45
N SER A 203 -24.66 -9.37 -22.35
CA SER A 203 -25.56 -8.32 -22.86
C SER A 203 -25.49 -6.89 -22.31
N ALA A 204 -24.85 -6.62 -21.16
CA ALA A 204 -24.65 -5.23 -20.73
C ALA A 204 -23.22 -4.74 -21.01
N ILE A 205 -22.88 -4.61 -22.31
CA ILE A 205 -21.65 -3.93 -22.73
C ILE A 205 -21.73 -2.50 -22.18
N GLY A 206 -20.78 -2.13 -21.31
CA GLY A 206 -20.67 -0.78 -20.74
C GLY A 206 -21.06 -0.64 -19.27
N ALA A 207 -21.76 -1.60 -18.66
CA ALA A 207 -22.06 -1.57 -17.23
C ALA A 207 -20.95 -2.25 -16.40
N ALA A 208 -20.59 -1.68 -15.25
CA ALA A 208 -19.65 -2.31 -14.33
C ALA A 208 -20.24 -3.61 -13.74
N ALA A 209 -19.47 -4.70 -13.72
CA ALA A 209 -19.89 -5.98 -13.16
C ALA A 209 -19.64 -6.00 -11.65
N MET A 210 -20.65 -6.43 -10.88
CA MET A 210 -20.51 -6.67 -9.44
C MET A 210 -19.92 -8.05 -9.19
N CYS A 211 -18.83 -8.07 -8.43
CA CYS A 211 -18.08 -9.26 -8.10
C CYS A 211 -17.93 -9.40 -6.59
N THR A 212 -17.88 -10.64 -6.11
CA THR A 212 -17.75 -10.92 -4.69
C THR A 212 -16.47 -11.71 -4.45
N LEU A 213 -15.61 -11.19 -3.57
CA LEU A 213 -14.43 -11.88 -3.08
C LEU A 213 -14.73 -12.45 -1.69
N ARG A 214 -14.70 -13.77 -1.54
CA ARG A 214 -14.89 -14.44 -0.25
C ARG A 214 -13.54 -14.88 0.32
N LEU A 215 -13.27 -14.46 1.55
CA LEU A 215 -12.13 -14.92 2.35
C LEU A 215 -12.66 -15.84 3.44
N THR A 216 -12.11 -17.04 3.56
CA THR A 216 -12.47 -18.01 4.61
C THR A 216 -11.21 -18.47 5.32
N VAL A 217 -11.12 -18.28 6.64
CA VAL A 217 -9.97 -18.75 7.43
C VAL A 217 -9.99 -20.28 7.45
N SER A 218 -8.88 -20.89 7.05
CA SER A 218 -8.76 -22.35 6.97
C SER A 218 -8.71 -22.99 8.35
N ASN A 219 -9.22 -24.22 8.44
CA ASN A 219 -9.03 -25.10 9.59
C ASN A 219 -7.58 -25.58 9.69
N GLU A 220 -6.86 -25.61 8.57
CA GLU A 220 -5.44 -25.94 8.54
C GLU A 220 -4.59 -24.68 8.76
N THR A 221 -3.51 -24.82 9.53
CA THR A 221 -2.58 -23.73 9.82
C THR A 221 -1.16 -24.27 9.96
N SER A 222 -0.17 -23.46 9.59
CA SER A 222 1.24 -23.77 9.79
C SER A 222 1.78 -23.30 11.15
N SER A 223 1.03 -22.46 11.88
CA SER A 223 1.47 -21.89 13.16
C SER A 223 0.72 -22.42 14.39
N GLY A 224 -0.30 -23.26 14.20
CA GLY A 224 -1.21 -23.69 15.26
C GLY A 224 -2.30 -22.66 15.63
N ALA A 225 -2.37 -21.52 14.93
CA ALA A 225 -3.37 -20.48 15.16
C ALA A 225 -4.04 -19.98 13.87
N HIS A 226 -5.11 -19.21 14.00
CA HIS A 226 -6.01 -18.86 12.89
C HIS A 226 -6.13 -17.35 12.64
N LYS A 227 -5.20 -16.53 13.14
CA LYS A 227 -5.27 -15.07 12.92
C LYS A 227 -4.98 -14.75 11.46
N PHE A 228 -5.86 -14.02 10.81
CA PHE A 228 -5.60 -13.41 9.51
C PHE A 228 -5.99 -11.94 9.55
N LYS A 229 -5.13 -11.05 9.03
CA LYS A 229 -5.39 -9.62 8.96
C LYS A 229 -5.30 -9.12 7.53
N LEU A 230 -6.46 -8.78 6.97
CA LEU A 230 -6.61 -8.11 5.69
C LEU A 230 -6.41 -6.60 5.88
N THR A 231 -5.52 -6.00 5.10
CA THR A 231 -5.13 -4.59 5.24
C THR A 231 -5.53 -3.75 4.04
N ALA A 232 -5.59 -4.35 2.85
CA ALA A 232 -6.02 -3.69 1.64
C ALA A 232 -6.61 -4.67 0.60
N LEU A 233 -7.52 -4.15 -0.22
CA LEU A 233 -7.96 -4.77 -1.47
C LEU A 233 -7.66 -3.83 -2.63
N PHE A 234 -7.12 -4.40 -3.70
CA PHE A 234 -6.69 -3.69 -4.88
C PHE A 234 -7.41 -4.22 -6.11
N ILE A 235 -8.00 -3.34 -6.92
CA ILE A 235 -8.80 -3.73 -8.07
C ILE A 235 -8.28 -3.00 -9.32
N ASN A 236 -7.78 -3.75 -10.30
CA ASN A 236 -7.38 -3.21 -11.59
C ASN A 236 -8.58 -3.18 -12.57
N GLN A 237 -9.03 -1.97 -12.89
CA GLN A 237 -10.15 -1.72 -13.78
C GLN A 237 -9.79 -1.90 -15.27
N GLN A 238 -8.50 -1.93 -15.62
CA GLN A 238 -8.02 -1.97 -17.02
C GLN A 238 -7.42 -3.32 -17.45
N GLY A 239 -7.68 -4.37 -16.67
CA GLY A 239 -7.39 -5.76 -17.04
C GLY A 239 -6.20 -6.41 -16.33
N GLU A 240 -5.52 -7.38 -16.96
CA GLU A 240 -4.43 -8.17 -16.34
C GLU A 240 -3.05 -7.49 -16.28
N ARG A 241 -2.90 -6.30 -16.87
CA ARG A 241 -1.60 -5.62 -16.92
C ARG A 241 -1.10 -5.31 -15.51
N ASP A 242 0.19 -5.54 -15.26
CA ASP A 242 0.82 -5.21 -13.98
C ASP A 242 1.03 -3.70 -13.84
N LEU A 243 -0.06 -2.99 -13.57
CA LEU A 243 -0.05 -1.56 -13.25
C LEU A 243 0.23 -1.32 -11.77
N PHE A 244 0.41 -2.39 -10.99
CA PHE A 244 0.34 -2.29 -9.54
C PHE A 244 1.65 -1.83 -8.91
N GLY A 245 2.79 -2.36 -9.38
CA GLY A 245 4.11 -1.85 -8.97
C GLY A 245 4.24 -0.35 -9.19
N ARG A 246 3.58 0.18 -10.23
CA ARG A 246 3.51 1.61 -10.51
C ARG A 246 2.58 2.38 -9.58
N TRP A 247 1.39 1.85 -9.28
CA TRP A 247 0.47 2.50 -8.35
C TRP A 247 1.13 2.72 -6.98
N ILE A 248 1.86 1.72 -6.47
CA ILE A 248 2.61 1.82 -5.21
C ILE A 248 3.59 3.02 -5.27
N MET A 249 4.32 3.18 -6.38
CA MET A 249 5.25 4.28 -6.58
C MET A 249 4.54 5.65 -6.61
N ASN A 250 3.41 5.75 -7.31
CA ASN A 250 2.64 7.00 -7.37
C ASN A 250 2.09 7.42 -6.00
N GLN A 251 1.61 6.48 -5.19
CA GLN A 251 1.15 6.79 -3.83
C GLN A 251 2.29 7.23 -2.92
N ALA A 252 3.46 6.61 -3.03
CA ALA A 252 4.64 7.03 -2.28
C ALA A 252 5.07 8.47 -2.64
N ILE A 253 4.95 8.86 -3.91
CA ILE A 253 5.19 10.23 -4.37
C ILE A 253 4.12 11.18 -3.83
N ALA A 254 2.83 10.85 -3.99
CA ALA A 254 1.73 11.70 -3.54
C ALA A 254 1.73 11.92 -2.02
N ALA A 255 2.09 10.91 -1.22
CA ALA A 255 2.22 11.03 0.22
C ALA A 255 3.33 12.01 0.64
N ARG A 256 4.41 12.13 -0.16
CA ARG A 256 5.48 13.13 0.08
C ARG A 256 5.05 14.55 -0.27
N GLN A 257 4.15 14.70 -1.23
CA GLN A 257 3.65 16.01 -1.67
C GLN A 257 2.57 16.58 -0.75
N ARG A 258 2.01 15.80 0.18
CA ARG A 258 1.05 16.32 1.15
C ARG A 258 1.74 17.29 2.11
N PRO A 259 1.29 18.55 2.20
CA PRO A 259 1.90 19.52 3.10
C PRO A 259 1.77 19.04 4.55
N ARG A 260 2.90 18.98 5.26
CA ARG A 260 3.04 18.47 6.65
C ARG A 260 2.11 19.13 7.68
N GLY A 261 1.37 20.17 7.32
CA GLY A 261 0.48 20.92 8.22
C GLY A 261 -0.97 20.43 8.33
N GLN A 262 -1.47 19.53 7.46
CA GLN A 262 -2.91 19.17 7.46
C GLN A 262 -3.30 18.00 8.36
N GLU A 263 -2.41 17.01 8.62
CA GLU A 263 -2.76 15.85 9.44
C GLU A 263 -2.94 16.20 10.94
N ALA A 264 -2.21 17.20 11.44
CA ALA A 264 -2.28 17.61 12.84
C ALA A 264 -3.64 18.27 13.23
N ARG A 265 -4.34 18.89 12.27
CA ARG A 265 -5.61 19.60 12.54
C ARG A 265 -6.82 18.66 12.67
N VAL A 266 -6.83 17.53 11.96
CA VAL A 266 -7.95 16.56 12.01
C VAL A 266 -7.99 15.81 13.34
N SER A 267 -6.83 15.47 13.91
CA SER A 267 -6.75 14.75 15.19
C SER A 267 -7.20 15.59 16.39
N ARG A 268 -6.87 16.89 16.42
CA ARG A 268 -7.26 17.79 17.53
C ARG A 268 -8.76 18.06 17.61
N ARG A 269 -9.47 18.12 16.47
CA ARG A 269 -10.93 18.35 16.43
C ARG A 269 -11.73 17.15 16.95
N SER A 270 -11.24 15.92 16.75
CA SER A 270 -11.90 14.70 17.26
C SER A 270 -11.82 14.59 18.79
N SER A 271 -10.69 14.97 19.41
CA SER A 271 -10.54 14.86 20.87
C SER A 271 -11.37 15.89 21.66
N ARG A 272 -11.63 17.09 21.10
CA ARG A 272 -12.45 18.10 21.77
C ARG A 272 -13.94 17.77 21.81
N ARG A 273 -14.44 16.96 20.87
CA ARG A 273 -15.86 16.58 20.81
C ARG A 273 -16.24 15.47 21.81
N ALA A 274 -15.26 14.75 22.35
CA ALA A 274 -15.49 13.67 23.31
C ALA A 274 -15.52 14.11 24.79
N ARG A 275 -15.18 15.37 25.11
CA ARG A 275 -15.12 15.86 26.50
C ARG A 275 -16.28 16.76 26.94
N GLY A 276 -17.31 16.96 26.10
CA GLY A 276 -18.42 17.87 26.39
C GLY A 276 -19.77 17.20 26.35
N ARG A 277 -20.08 16.32 27.31
CA ARG A 277 -21.46 15.90 27.67
C ARG A 277 -21.44 15.09 28.98
N SER A 278 -21.22 15.78 30.09
CA SER A 278 -21.67 15.34 31.41
C SER A 278 -22.82 16.25 31.79
N SER A 279 -24.05 15.73 31.69
CA SER A 279 -25.25 16.40 32.20
C SER A 279 -25.37 16.12 33.70
N PRO A 280 -25.81 17.08 34.53
CA PRO A 280 -26.12 16.83 35.93
C PRO A 280 -27.36 15.93 36.05
N ARG A 281 -27.37 15.05 37.04
CA ARG A 281 -28.56 14.33 37.49
C ARG A 281 -29.42 15.28 38.32
N ASP A 282 -30.70 15.32 37.99
CA ASP A 282 -31.74 15.96 38.78
C ASP A 282 -31.96 15.23 40.10
N THR A 283 -32.11 16.04 41.15
CA THR A 283 -32.77 15.73 42.42
C THR A 283 -34.28 15.81 42.26
N GLN A 284 -34.98 14.70 42.51
CA GLN A 284 -36.14 14.52 43.41
C GLN A 284 -36.78 13.15 43.17
#